data_AF-A0A843JC26-F1
#
_entry.id   AF-A0A843JC26-F1
#
_cell.length_a   1.000
_cell.length_b   1.000
_cell.length_c   1.000
_cell.angle_alpha   90.00
_cell.angle_beta   90.00
_cell.angle_gamma   90.00
#
_symmetry.space_group_name_H-M   'P 1'
#
loop_
_entity.id
_entity.type
_entity.pdbx_description
1 polymer ?
#
loop_
_entity_poly.entity_id
_entity_poly.type
_entity_poly.pdbx_seq_one_letter_code
_entity_poly.pdbx_strand_id
1 'polypeptide(L)'
;CGPEILMRGVLRLLTEKSEDTITDLVSRGQFSLVRYMKCGVGICGSCCLDPEGLRVCRDGPVFAGDVVEKSREFGTYSRDASGSRTMPGGH
;
A
#
# COMPACT_ATOMS: atom_id res chain seq x y z
N CYS A 1 -7.41 -6.31 3.81
CA CYS A 1 -8.20 -5.22 3.19
C CYS A 1 -8.83 -4.37 4.28
N GLY A 2 -8.95 -3.06 4.09
CA GLY A 2 -9.50 -2.12 5.09
C GLY A 2 -8.84 -0.74 4.99
N PRO A 3 -9.09 0.16 5.94
CA PRO A 3 -8.35 1.42 6.04
C PRO A 3 -6.83 1.16 6.08
N GLU A 4 -6.04 1.88 5.29
CA GLU A 4 -4.59 1.66 5.22
C GLU A 4 -3.91 1.77 6.59
N ILE A 5 -4.40 2.66 7.46
CA ILE A 5 -3.87 2.81 8.81
C ILE A 5 -4.02 1.54 9.66
N LEU A 6 -5.14 0.82 9.50
CA LEU A 6 -5.37 -0.47 10.15
C LEU A 6 -4.44 -1.52 9.54
N MET A 7 -4.36 -1.57 8.21
CA MET A 7 -3.51 -2.54 7.52
C MET A 7 -2.01 -2.34 7.81
N ARG A 8 -1.56 -1.10 8.05
CA ARG A 8 -0.20 -0.81 8.51
C ARG A 8 0.07 -1.39 9.91
N GLY A 9 -0.92 -1.36 10.80
CA GLY A 9 -0.84 -2.06 12.09
C GLY A 9 -0.70 -3.58 11.92
N VAL A 10 -1.44 -4.17 10.97
CA VAL A 10 -1.32 -5.60 10.65
C VAL A 10 0.06 -5.94 10.08
N LEU A 11 0.56 -5.14 9.14
CA LEU A 11 1.90 -5.34 8.57
C LEU A 11 2.98 -5.33 9.66
N ARG A 12 2.91 -4.38 10.60
CA ARG A 12 3.81 -4.32 11.75
C ARG A 12 3.77 -5.62 12.59
N LEU A 13 2.59 -6.14 12.90
CA LEU A 13 2.46 -7.39 13.66
C LEU A 13 3.04 -8.60 12.89
N LEU A 14 2.94 -8.61 11.55
CA LEU A 14 3.56 -9.63 10.73
C LEU A 14 5.09 -9.51 10.71
N THR A 15 5.62 -8.29 10.65
CA THR A 15 7.07 -8.02 10.75
C THR A 15 7.60 -8.50 12.10
N GLU A 16 7.00 -8.07 13.22
CA GLU A 16 7.39 -8.48 14.58
C GLU A 16 7.38 -10.02 14.72
N LYS A 17 6.32 -10.70 14.25
CA LYS A 17 6.26 -12.17 14.32
C LYS A 17 7.24 -12.89 13.40
N SER A 18 7.66 -12.27 12.31
CA SER A 18 8.66 -12.83 11.39
C SER A 18 10.05 -12.80 12.01
N GLU A 19 10.31 -11.90 12.95
CA GLU A 19 11.56 -11.88 13.73
C GLU A 19 11.58 -12.99 14.79
N ASP A 20 10.42 -13.28 15.40
CA ASP A 20 10.26 -14.33 16.42
C ASP A 20 10.30 -15.76 15.86
N THR A 21 10.09 -15.94 14.54
CA THR A 21 9.92 -17.25 13.90
C THR A 21 10.82 -17.40 12.67
N ILE A 22 11.25 -18.61 12.31
CA ILE A 22 12.00 -18.87 11.06
C ILE A 22 11.17 -18.62 9.78
N THR A 23 9.86 -18.37 9.91
CA THR A 23 8.95 -18.18 8.78
C THR A 23 8.80 -16.70 8.46
N ASP A 24 9.13 -16.32 7.22
CA ASP A 24 8.81 -15.00 6.67
C ASP A 24 7.28 -14.88 6.47
N LEU A 25 6.63 -14.17 7.39
CA LEU A 25 5.19 -13.88 7.34
C LEU A 25 4.89 -12.59 6.56
N VAL A 26 5.88 -11.70 6.40
CA VAL A 26 5.73 -10.42 5.70
C VAL A 26 5.43 -10.67 4.23
N SER A 27 6.25 -11.48 3.53
CA SER A 27 6.02 -11.82 2.11
C SER A 27 4.74 -12.65 1.87
N ARG A 28 4.24 -13.32 2.92
CA ARG A 28 2.98 -14.10 2.87
C ARG A 28 1.74 -13.24 3.07
N GLY A 29 1.87 -12.09 3.73
CA GLY A 29 0.78 -11.13 3.91
C GLY A 29 0.34 -10.54 2.57
N GLN A 30 -0.97 -10.45 2.33
CA GLN A 30 -1.54 -9.88 1.11
C GLN A 30 -2.43 -8.69 1.45
N PHE A 31 -2.13 -7.54 0.84
CA PHE A 31 -2.73 -6.26 1.16
C PHE A 31 -3.41 -5.69 -0.08
N SER A 32 -4.74 -5.64 -0.06
CA SER A 32 -5.53 -4.94 -1.06
C SER A 32 -5.54 -3.45 -0.77
N LEU A 33 -4.87 -2.66 -1.61
CA LEU A 33 -4.80 -1.21 -1.51
C LEU A 33 -5.95 -0.54 -2.25
N VAL A 34 -6.43 0.57 -1.70
CA VAL A 34 -7.46 1.42 -2.30
C VAL A 34 -6.85 2.80 -2.50
N ARG A 35 -6.76 3.24 -3.75
CA ARG A 35 -6.20 4.55 -4.13
C ARG A 35 -7.13 5.26 -5.09
N TYR A 36 -6.98 6.58 -5.20
CA TYR A 36 -7.66 7.35 -6.23
C TYR A 36 -7.22 6.87 -7.62
N MET A 37 -8.13 6.21 -8.33
CA MET A 37 -7.91 5.71 -9.68
C MET A 37 -8.54 6.67 -10.68
N LYS A 38 -7.72 7.50 -11.33
CA LYS A 38 -8.19 8.41 -12.38
C LYS A 38 -8.45 7.69 -13.70
N CYS A 39 -7.46 6.93 -14.20
CA CYS A 39 -7.56 6.26 -15.50
C CYS A 39 -7.94 4.77 -15.41
N GLY A 40 -7.63 4.08 -14.31
CA GLY A 40 -7.87 2.64 -14.15
C GLY A 40 -7.06 1.71 -15.06
N VAL A 41 -6.28 2.23 -16.02
CA VAL A 41 -5.57 1.43 -17.04
C VAL A 41 -4.04 1.64 -17.03
N GLY A 42 -3.53 2.29 -15.99
CA GLY A 42 -2.09 2.42 -15.75
C GLY A 42 -1.34 3.49 -16.57
N ILE A 43 -2.06 4.43 -17.21
CA ILE A 43 -1.45 5.49 -18.04
C ILE A 43 -1.18 6.80 -17.30
N CYS A 44 -1.98 7.14 -16.27
CA CYS A 44 -1.92 8.48 -15.65
C CYS A 44 -1.06 8.58 -14.39
N GLY A 45 -0.71 7.44 -13.77
CA GLY A 45 0.07 7.42 -12.54
C GLY A 45 -0.61 7.96 -11.26
N SER A 46 -1.89 8.33 -11.30
CA SER A 46 -2.59 8.90 -10.13
C SER A 46 -2.70 7.92 -8.94
N CYS A 47 -2.64 6.62 -9.22
CA CYS A 47 -2.67 5.57 -8.21
C CYS A 47 -1.28 4.93 -7.97
N CYS A 48 -0.19 5.68 -8.15
CA CYS A 48 1.16 5.18 -7.90
C CYS A 48 1.45 5.04 -6.40
N LEU A 49 2.34 4.12 -6.05
CA LEU A 49 2.95 3.95 -4.73
C LEU A 49 4.38 4.46 -4.76
N ASP A 50 4.69 5.44 -3.92
CA ASP A 50 6.07 5.92 -3.78
C ASP A 50 6.92 4.98 -2.92
N PRO A 51 8.23 4.81 -3.21
CA PRO A 51 8.98 5.43 -4.31
C PRO A 51 9.04 4.60 -5.60
N GLU A 52 8.61 3.34 -5.56
CA GLU A 52 8.81 2.38 -6.67
C GLU A 52 7.96 2.70 -7.91
N GLY A 53 6.92 3.53 -7.76
CA GLY A 53 6.05 3.93 -8.87
C GLY A 53 5.07 2.84 -9.31
N LEU A 54 4.85 1.81 -8.48
CA LEU A 54 3.86 0.76 -8.72
C LEU A 54 2.45 1.35 -8.79
N ARG A 55 1.68 1.02 -9.81
CA ARG A 55 0.33 1.54 -10.05
C ARG A 55 -0.69 0.55 -9.51
N VAL A 56 -1.47 0.94 -8.49
CA VAL A 56 -2.51 0.07 -7.91
C VAL A 56 -3.49 -0.47 -8.96
N CYS A 57 -3.87 0.32 -9.97
CA CYS A 57 -4.79 -0.13 -11.02
C CYS A 57 -4.21 -1.13 -12.03
N ARG A 58 -2.88 -1.30 -12.10
CA ARG A 58 -2.22 -2.16 -13.10
C ARG A 58 -1.36 -3.25 -12.47
N ASP A 59 -0.57 -2.86 -11.48
CA ASP A 59 0.40 -3.71 -10.78
C ASP A 59 -0.23 -4.32 -9.50
N GLY A 60 -1.37 -3.79 -9.05
CA GLY A 60 -2.15 -4.27 -7.92
C GLY A 60 -3.53 -4.83 -8.32
N PRO A 61 -4.59 -4.66 -7.50
CA PRO A 61 -4.66 -3.88 -6.25
C PRO A 61 -4.13 -4.61 -5.02
N VAL A 62 -3.81 -5.90 -5.14
CA VAL A 62 -3.31 -6.74 -4.06
C VAL A 62 -1.80 -6.87 -4.18
N PHE A 63 -1.08 -6.51 -3.12
CA PHE A 63 0.38 -6.58 -3.05
C PHE A 63 0.82 -7.43 -1.86
N ALA A 64 1.97 -8.10 -2.00
CA ALA A 64 2.62 -8.79 -0.91
C ALA A 64 3.17 -7.79 0.13
N GLY A 65 3.27 -8.22 1.39
CA GLY A 65 3.65 -7.35 2.50
C GLY A 65 5.05 -6.73 2.36
N ASP A 66 5.99 -7.46 1.77
CA ASP A 66 7.36 -7.00 1.50
C ASP A 66 7.43 -5.92 0.42
N VAL A 67 6.47 -5.91 -0.51
CA VAL A 67 6.28 -4.82 -1.48
C VAL A 67 5.68 -3.60 -0.79
N VAL A 68 4.65 -3.82 0.04
CA VAL A 68 3.96 -2.73 0.75
C VAL A 68 4.86 -2.06 1.78
N GLU A 69 5.72 -2.82 2.46
CA GLU A 69 6.69 -2.32 3.44
C GLU A 69 7.66 -1.28 2.86
N LYS A 70 8.00 -1.42 1.57
CA LYS A 70 8.86 -0.47 0.85
C LYS A 70 8.13 0.83 0.49
N SER A 71 6.81 0.86 0.58
CA SER A 71 6.02 2.05 0.26
C SER A 71 6.14 3.10 1.36
N ARG A 72 6.56 4.31 1.00
CA ARG A 72 6.58 5.47 1.92
C ARG A 72 5.20 6.10 2.11
N GLU A 73 4.23 5.72 1.29
CA GLU A 73 2.90 6.32 1.29
C GLU A 73 1.92 5.50 2.13
N PHE A 74 2.03 4.17 2.07
CA PHE A 74 1.11 3.25 2.74
C PHE A 74 0.89 3.58 4.23
N GLY A 75 -0.36 3.90 4.58
CA GLY A 75 -0.76 4.23 5.95
C GLY A 75 -0.07 5.46 6.56
N THR A 76 0.55 6.32 5.72
CA THR A 76 1.27 7.54 6.14
C THR A 76 0.65 8.79 5.54
N TYR A 77 0.35 8.77 4.24
CA TYR A 77 -0.43 9.82 3.58
C TYR A 77 -1.22 9.23 2.41
N SER A 78 -2.09 10.03 1.82
CA SER A 78 -2.80 9.70 0.59
C SER A 78 -2.66 10.85 -0.40
N ARG A 79 -3.23 10.67 -1.60
CA ARG A 79 -3.30 11.71 -2.62
C ARG A 79 -4.75 11.91 -3.05
N ASP A 80 -5.13 13.17 -3.18
CA ASP A 80 -6.42 13.54 -3.75
C ASP A 80 -6.41 13.48 -5.28
N ALA A 81 -7.52 13.89 -5.90
CA ALA A 81 -7.65 13.92 -7.36
C ALA A 81 -6.65 14.86 -8.08
N SER A 82 -6.10 15.86 -7.38
CA SER A 82 -5.07 16.77 -7.90
C SER A 82 -3.65 16.22 -7.75
N GLY A 83 -3.48 15.13 -6.99
CA GLY A 83 -2.18 14.55 -6.63
C GLY A 83 -1.55 15.17 -5.38
N SER A 84 -2.26 16.10 -4.72
CA SER A 84 -1.81 16.75 -3.49
C SER A 84 -1.87 15.77 -2.33
N ARG A 85 -0.91 15.87 -1.39
CA ARG A 85 -0.84 14.97 -0.24
C ARG A 85 -1.94 15.31 0.77
N THR A 86 -2.68 14.28 1.17
CA THR A 86 -3.73 14.32 2.18
C THR A 86 -3.44 13.33 3.30
N MET A 87 -4.22 13.41 4.39
CA MET A 87 -4.16 12.40 5.46
C MET A 87 -4.56 11.02 4.90
N PRO A 88 -4.03 9.91 5.47
CA PRO A 88 -4.42 8.57 5.07
C PRO A 88 -5.94 8.38 5.05
N GLY A 89 -6.49 7.98 3.91
CA GLY A 89 -7.94 7.77 3.73
C GLY A 89 -8.75 9.04 3.47
N GLY A 90 -8.12 10.22 3.35
CA GLY A 90 -8.75 11.41 2.80
C GLY A 90 -8.81 11.29 1.27
N HIS A 91 -9.99 10.98 0.74
CA HIS A 91 -10.29 10.98 -0.70
C HIS A 91 -10.83 12.34 -1.13
#